data_AF-A0A2T2YNQ9-F1
#
_entry.id   AF-A0A2T2YNQ9-F1
#
_cell.length_a   1.000
_cell.length_b   1.000
_cell.length_c   1.000
_cell.angle_alpha   90.00
_cell.angle_beta   90.00
_cell.angle_gamma   90.00
#
_symmetry.space_group_name_H-M   'P 1'
#
loop_
_entity.id
_entity.type
_entity.pdbx_description
1 polymer ?
#
loop_
_entity_poly.entity_id
_entity_poly.type
_entity_poly.pdbx_seq_one_letter_code
_entity_poly.pdbx_strand_id
1 'polypeptide(L)'
;MTLAEKIEQLFTHRPDSYVPAHTLERLLGLPHKPDEERLGLNWTMHWGQGILMGVVRGLMAELGVRGPVGSFLFMNVRLLSDQTLENVTGVGALPWTWPKDEQVIDLIHKGIYAFTTGIVADRLIAGPASEPVPRAGWTVGKKP
;
A
#
# COMPACT_ATOMS: atom_id res chain seq x y z
N MET A 1 4.65 -3.75 9.66
CA MET A 1 5.01 -2.80 10.72
C MET A 1 5.53 -1.51 10.15
N THR A 2 4.62 -0.55 10.04
CA THR A 2 4.92 0.86 9.74
C THR A 2 4.64 1.74 10.96
N LEU A 3 5.15 2.97 10.99
CA LEU A 3 4.82 3.91 12.06
C LEU A 3 3.31 4.23 12.10
N ALA A 4 2.67 4.36 10.94
CA ALA A 4 1.23 4.60 10.84
C ALA A 4 0.41 3.47 11.48
N GLU A 5 0.82 2.21 11.24
CA GLU A 5 0.21 1.02 11.84
C GLU A 5 0.37 1.01 13.35
N LYS A 6 1.56 1.33 13.87
CA LYS A 6 1.75 1.43 15.33
C LYS A 6 0.89 2.54 15.94
N ILE A 7 0.73 3.67 15.27
CA ILE A 7 -0.15 4.75 15.74
C ILE A 7 -1.61 4.29 15.72
N GLU A 8 -2.08 3.67 14.64
CA GLU A 8 -3.46 3.15 14.55
C GLU A 8 -3.76 2.13 15.66
N GLN A 9 -2.86 1.17 15.88
CA GLN A 9 -3.01 0.15 16.92
C GLN A 9 -3.09 0.73 18.34
N LEU A 10 -2.48 1.90 18.60
CA LEU A 10 -2.64 2.57 19.90
C LEU A 10 -4.10 3.02 20.14
N PHE A 11 -4.85 3.33 19.08
CA PHE A 11 -6.25 3.75 19.17
C PHE A 11 -7.23 2.59 19.02
N THR A 12 -6.94 1.63 18.15
CA THR A 12 -7.86 0.52 17.86
C THR A 12 -7.63 -0.68 18.78
N HIS A 13 -6.49 -0.74 19.48
CA HIS A 13 -6.05 -1.87 20.27
C HIS A 13 -5.96 -3.19 19.49
N ARG A 14 -5.87 -3.10 18.15
CA ARG A 14 -5.74 -4.27 17.29
C ARG A 14 -4.35 -4.92 17.48
N PRO A 15 -4.25 -6.26 17.55
CA PRO A 15 -2.95 -6.93 17.57
C PRO A 15 -2.17 -6.74 16.27
N ASP A 16 -0.89 -7.10 16.30
CA ASP A 16 -0.06 -7.16 15.10
C ASP A 16 -0.58 -8.21 14.11
N SER A 17 -0.55 -7.88 12.82
CA SER A 17 -0.83 -8.84 11.76
C SER A 17 0.42 -9.63 11.40
N TYR A 18 0.26 -10.96 11.31
CA TYR A 18 1.28 -11.90 10.85
C TYR A 18 0.97 -12.50 9.47
N VAL A 19 -0.10 -12.05 8.82
CA VAL A 19 -0.42 -12.40 7.41
C VAL A 19 0.80 -12.26 6.49
N PRO A 20 1.59 -11.16 6.53
CA PRO A 20 2.76 -11.04 5.66
C PRO A 20 3.83 -12.10 5.94
N ALA A 21 4.04 -12.47 7.20
CA ALA A 21 4.97 -13.54 7.57
C ALA A 21 4.50 -14.90 7.02
N HIS A 22 3.21 -15.22 7.16
CA HIS A 22 2.64 -16.46 6.62
C HIS A 22 2.69 -16.50 5.09
N THR A 23 2.40 -15.38 4.42
CA THR A 23 2.51 -15.28 2.97
C THR A 23 3.95 -15.54 2.53
N LEU A 24 4.94 -14.89 3.18
CA LEU A 24 6.34 -15.10 2.83
C LEU A 24 6.80 -16.54 3.11
N GLU A 25 6.38 -17.13 4.23
CA GLU A 25 6.64 -18.54 4.53
C GLU A 25 6.13 -19.46 3.42
N ARG A 26 4.89 -19.27 2.97
CA ARG A 26 4.28 -20.07 1.91
C ARG A 26 4.97 -19.86 0.57
N LEU A 27 5.35 -18.62 0.23
CA LEU A 27 6.10 -18.32 -0.99
C LEU A 27 7.47 -19.00 -1.02
N LEU A 28 8.14 -19.07 0.14
CA LEU A 28 9.47 -19.65 0.27
C LEU A 28 9.46 -21.16 0.58
N GLY A 29 8.28 -21.77 0.73
CA GLY A 29 8.14 -23.18 1.10
C GLY A 29 8.72 -23.50 2.48
N LEU A 30 8.72 -22.53 3.40
CA LEU A 30 9.28 -22.70 4.74
C LEU A 30 8.30 -23.45 5.67
N PRO A 31 8.80 -24.18 6.68
CA PRO A 31 7.96 -24.89 7.63
C PRO A 31 7.24 -23.91 8.58
N HIS A 32 6.03 -24.28 8.99
CA HIS A 32 5.23 -23.49 9.92
C HIS A 32 5.86 -23.42 11.32
N LYS A 33 5.86 -22.22 11.93
CA LYS A 33 6.31 -21.84 13.27
C LYS A 33 5.28 -20.97 14.00
N PRO A 34 5.38 -20.76 15.32
CA PRO A 34 4.60 -19.75 16.03
C PRO A 34 4.90 -18.32 15.57
N ASP A 35 3.96 -17.40 15.75
CA ASP A 35 4.07 -16.02 15.28
C ASP A 35 5.17 -15.24 16.01
N GLU A 36 5.40 -15.53 17.29
CA GLU A 36 6.46 -14.92 18.08
C GLU A 36 7.85 -15.18 17.48
N GLU A 37 8.02 -16.30 16.78
CA GLU A 37 9.28 -16.70 16.12
C GLU A 37 9.44 -16.13 14.71
N ARG A 38 8.42 -15.44 14.18
CA ARG A 38 8.35 -15.01 12.77
C ARG A 38 8.47 -13.51 12.55
N LEU A 39 8.83 -12.74 13.57
CA LEU A 39 8.99 -11.29 13.44
C LEU A 39 9.91 -10.89 12.28
N GLY A 40 11.01 -11.63 12.08
CA GLY A 40 11.93 -11.40 10.96
C GLY A 40 11.28 -11.60 9.60
N LEU A 41 10.48 -12.66 9.41
CA LEU A 41 9.72 -12.88 8.17
C LEU A 41 8.67 -11.80 7.96
N ASN A 42 7.98 -11.39 9.03
CA ASN A 42 6.98 -10.32 8.96
C ASN A 42 7.61 -9.01 8.48
N TRP A 43 8.74 -8.62 9.08
CA TRP A 43 9.49 -7.43 8.67
C TRP A 43 10.03 -7.56 7.25
N THR A 44 10.57 -8.73 6.90
CA THR A 44 11.12 -8.97 5.56
C THR A 44 10.05 -8.78 4.49
N MET A 45 8.86 -9.33 4.69
CA MET A 45 7.75 -9.17 3.75
C MET A 45 7.31 -7.71 3.68
N HIS A 46 7.11 -7.05 4.82
CA HIS A 46 6.68 -5.65 4.86
C HIS A 46 7.68 -4.71 4.15
N TRP A 47 8.96 -4.79 4.50
CA TRP A 47 10.00 -3.95 3.90
C TRP A 47 10.26 -4.34 2.45
N GLY A 48 10.30 -5.63 2.14
CA GLY A 48 10.51 -6.13 0.78
C GLY A 48 9.42 -5.68 -0.19
N GLN A 49 8.15 -5.85 0.19
CA GLN A 49 7.03 -5.32 -0.60
C GLN A 49 7.04 -3.80 -0.67
N GLY A 50 7.35 -3.11 0.43
CA GLY A 50 7.51 -1.65 0.43
C GLY A 50 8.54 -1.21 -0.61
N ILE A 51 9.76 -1.73 -0.54
CA ILE A 51 10.84 -1.39 -1.48
C ILE A 51 10.43 -1.69 -2.92
N LEU A 52 9.92 -2.90 -3.19
CA LEU A 52 9.52 -3.31 -4.54
C LEU A 52 8.42 -2.39 -5.11
N MET A 53 7.39 -2.10 -4.30
CA MET A 53 6.32 -1.19 -4.70
C MET A 53 6.82 0.25 -4.84
N GLY A 54 7.83 0.66 -4.06
CA GLY A 54 8.50 1.95 -4.23
C GLY A 54 9.18 2.07 -5.61
N VAL A 55 9.85 1.00 -6.07
CA VAL A 55 10.41 0.94 -7.43
C VAL A 55 9.30 1.08 -8.49
N VAL A 56 8.19 0.35 -8.34
CA VAL A 56 7.03 0.48 -9.23
C VAL A 56 6.51 1.91 -9.25
N ARG A 57 6.36 2.56 -8.10
CA ARG A 57 5.93 3.97 -8.03
C ARG A 57 6.93 4.92 -8.69
N GLY A 58 8.21 4.60 -8.60
CA GLY A 58 9.26 5.36 -9.25
C GLY A 58 9.16 5.32 -10.77
N LEU A 59 8.97 4.13 -11.34
CA LEU A 59 8.71 3.93 -12.77
C LEU A 59 7.43 4.66 -13.21
N MET A 60 6.37 4.62 -12.40
CA MET A 60 5.17 5.40 -12.65
C MET A 60 5.48 6.90 -12.73
N ALA A 61 6.32 7.44 -11.83
CA ALA A 61 6.71 8.85 -11.85
C ALA A 61 7.50 9.21 -13.12
N GLU A 62 8.48 8.36 -13.48
CA GLU A 62 9.33 8.52 -14.66
C GLU A 62 8.49 8.55 -15.96
N LEU A 63 7.46 7.69 -16.03
CA LEU A 63 6.54 7.59 -17.16
C LEU A 63 5.42 8.66 -17.15
N GLY A 64 5.42 9.59 -16.19
CA GLY A 64 4.44 10.68 -16.12
C GLY A 64 3.13 10.36 -15.41
N VAL A 65 3.01 9.19 -14.76
CA VAL A 65 1.89 8.86 -13.87
C VAL A 65 2.17 9.47 -12.49
N ARG A 66 1.92 10.77 -12.39
CA ARG A 66 2.28 11.61 -11.23
C ARG A 66 1.06 12.24 -10.55
N GLY A 67 1.31 12.92 -9.44
CA GLY A 67 0.31 13.71 -8.72
C GLY A 67 -0.72 12.85 -7.96
N PRO A 68 -1.82 13.48 -7.50
CA PRO A 68 -2.83 12.80 -6.69
C PRO A 68 -3.50 11.63 -7.40
N VAL A 69 -3.80 11.78 -8.69
CA VAL A 69 -4.41 10.70 -9.50
C VAL A 69 -3.43 9.55 -9.69
N GLY A 70 -2.16 9.82 -10.00
CA GLY A 70 -1.13 8.78 -10.10
C GLY A 70 -0.94 8.02 -8.78
N SER A 71 -1.02 8.73 -7.64
CA SER A 71 -0.93 8.13 -6.31
C SER A 71 -2.17 7.29 -5.97
N PHE A 72 -3.37 7.71 -6.40
CA PHE A 72 -4.59 6.91 -6.29
C PHE A 72 -4.52 5.63 -7.14
N LEU A 73 -4.03 5.72 -8.38
CA LEU A 73 -3.81 4.52 -9.21
C LEU A 73 -2.80 3.59 -8.55
N PHE A 74 -1.70 4.14 -8.03
CA PHE A 74 -0.68 3.36 -7.33
C PHE A 74 -1.22 2.70 -6.05
N MET A 75 -2.11 3.35 -5.31
CA MET A 75 -2.79 2.73 -4.16
C MET A 75 -3.51 1.44 -4.55
N ASN A 76 -4.17 1.42 -5.71
CA ASN A 76 -4.85 0.22 -6.20
C ASN A 76 -3.85 -0.86 -6.62
N VAL A 77 -2.74 -0.49 -7.26
CA VAL A 77 -1.65 -1.45 -7.56
C VAL A 77 -1.08 -2.04 -6.26
N ARG A 78 -0.87 -1.20 -5.24
CA ARG A 78 -0.41 -1.62 -3.91
C ARG A 78 -1.39 -2.59 -3.26
N LEU A 79 -2.69 -2.31 -3.31
CA LEU A 79 -3.74 -3.19 -2.78
C LEU A 79 -3.75 -4.54 -3.51
N LEU A 80 -3.77 -4.53 -4.83
CA LEU A 80 -3.81 -5.74 -5.66
C LEU A 80 -2.56 -6.60 -5.50
N SER A 81 -1.39 -5.99 -5.24
CA SER A 81 -0.16 -6.73 -4.98
C SER A 81 -0.26 -7.58 -3.70
N ASP A 82 -0.78 -7.03 -2.60
CA ASP A 82 -1.02 -7.81 -1.37
C ASP A 82 -2.01 -8.93 -1.64
N GLN A 83 -3.14 -8.56 -2.23
CA GLN A 83 -4.22 -9.52 -2.45
C GLN A 83 -3.82 -10.65 -3.38
N THR A 84 -2.97 -10.38 -4.36
CA THR A 84 -2.44 -11.45 -5.22
C THR A 84 -1.59 -12.42 -4.41
N LEU A 85 -0.62 -11.94 -3.62
CA LEU A 85 0.29 -12.80 -2.88
C LEU A 85 -0.44 -13.56 -1.76
N GLU A 86 -1.30 -12.88 -1.00
CA GLU A 86 -2.05 -13.46 0.10
C GLU A 86 -3.06 -14.50 -0.37
N ASN A 87 -3.80 -14.24 -1.46
CA ASN A 87 -4.78 -15.19 -1.98
C ASN A 87 -4.12 -16.37 -2.73
N VAL A 88 -3.04 -16.14 -3.50
CA VAL A 88 -2.32 -17.23 -4.19
C VAL A 88 -1.67 -18.18 -3.18
N THR A 89 -1.24 -17.67 -2.03
CA THR A 89 -0.69 -18.52 -0.94
C THR A 89 -1.77 -19.16 -0.07
N GLY A 90 -3.05 -18.80 -0.27
CA GLY A 90 -4.17 -19.27 0.55
C GLY A 90 -4.14 -18.76 2.00
N VAL A 91 -3.35 -17.72 2.27
CA VAL A 91 -3.22 -17.11 3.61
C VAL A 91 -4.28 -16.05 3.83
N GLY A 92 -4.64 -15.30 2.77
CA GLY A 92 -5.62 -14.24 2.82
C GLY A 92 -7.04 -14.68 2.52
N ALA A 93 -7.96 -13.74 2.72
CA ALA A 93 -9.32 -13.79 2.21
C ALA A 93 -9.56 -12.55 1.34
N LEU A 94 -10.62 -12.56 0.54
CA LEU A 94 -10.96 -11.43 -0.33
C LEU A 94 -11.34 -10.20 0.51
N PRO A 95 -10.91 -8.97 0.15
CA PRO A 95 -11.12 -7.80 1.03
C PRO A 95 -12.58 -7.52 1.37
N TRP A 96 -13.50 -7.77 0.44
CA TRP A 96 -14.94 -7.56 0.66
C TRP A 96 -15.60 -8.61 1.57
N THR A 97 -14.86 -9.63 2.02
CA THR A 97 -15.33 -10.60 3.02
C THR A 97 -14.86 -10.26 4.43
N TRP A 98 -13.98 -9.26 4.60
CA TRP A 98 -13.45 -8.84 5.90
C TRP A 98 -14.45 -7.98 6.68
N PRO A 99 -14.26 -7.85 8.01
CA PRO A 99 -14.89 -6.79 8.79
C PRO A 99 -14.72 -5.40 8.16
N LYS A 100 -15.75 -4.55 8.23
CA LYS A 100 -15.76 -3.24 7.54
C LYS A 100 -14.68 -2.30 8.05
N ASP A 101 -14.39 -2.35 9.33
CA ASP A 101 -13.32 -1.62 10.01
C ASP A 101 -11.95 -2.06 9.47
N GLU A 102 -11.71 -3.36 9.32
CA GLU A 102 -10.46 -3.85 8.71
C GLU A 102 -10.30 -3.37 7.26
N GLN A 103 -11.37 -3.37 6.46
CA GLN A 103 -11.34 -2.80 5.11
C GLN A 103 -10.94 -1.32 5.11
N VAL A 104 -11.51 -0.52 6.02
CA VAL A 104 -11.22 0.91 6.15
C VAL A 104 -9.77 1.12 6.60
N ILE A 105 -9.32 0.39 7.62
CA ILE A 105 -7.95 0.45 8.14
C ILE A 105 -6.96 0.11 7.03
N ASP A 106 -7.22 -0.96 6.27
CA ASP A 106 -6.36 -1.40 5.17
C ASP A 106 -6.22 -0.33 4.08
N LEU A 107 -7.35 0.24 3.64
CA LEU A 107 -7.37 1.31 2.65
C LEU A 107 -6.67 2.58 3.15
N ILE A 108 -6.82 2.94 4.43
CA ILE A 108 -6.11 4.08 5.02
C ILE A 108 -4.60 3.87 4.96
N HIS A 109 -4.11 2.71 5.41
CA HIS A 109 -2.67 2.42 5.40
C HIS A 109 -2.10 2.41 3.97
N LYS A 110 -2.83 1.82 3.03
CA LYS A 110 -2.45 1.82 1.61
C LYS A 110 -2.48 3.22 1.01
N GLY A 111 -3.43 4.05 1.42
CA GLY A 111 -3.48 5.47 1.10
C GLY A 111 -2.25 6.20 1.62
N ILE A 112 -1.97 6.12 2.92
CA ILE A 112 -0.80 6.75 3.55
C ILE A 112 0.48 6.37 2.80
N TYR A 113 0.67 5.07 2.54
CA TYR A 113 1.83 4.59 1.80
C TYR A 113 1.87 5.14 0.38
N ALA A 114 0.78 5.01 -0.38
CA ALA A 114 0.73 5.38 -1.79
C ALA A 114 0.94 6.89 -2.02
N PHE A 115 0.32 7.73 -1.21
CA PHE A 115 0.46 9.18 -1.31
C PHE A 115 1.81 9.66 -0.79
N THR A 116 2.34 9.09 0.30
CA THR A 116 3.66 9.46 0.80
C THR A 116 4.75 9.08 -0.20
N THR A 117 4.75 7.82 -0.66
CA THR A 117 5.70 7.34 -1.66
C THR A 117 5.53 8.09 -2.98
N GLY A 118 4.30 8.43 -3.36
CA GLY A 118 4.04 9.23 -4.56
C GLY A 118 4.61 10.65 -4.47
N ILE A 119 4.42 11.33 -3.34
CA ILE A 119 5.02 12.64 -3.09
C ILE A 119 6.56 12.58 -3.15
N VAL A 120 7.16 11.54 -2.58
CA VAL A 120 8.61 11.35 -2.59
C VAL A 120 9.11 11.05 -4.01
N ALA A 121 8.50 10.10 -4.70
CA ALA A 121 8.86 9.72 -6.07
C ALA A 121 8.72 10.90 -7.04
N ASP A 122 7.63 11.66 -6.95
CA ASP A 122 7.39 12.81 -7.83
C ASP A 122 8.34 13.97 -7.57
N ARG A 123 9.03 14.00 -6.42
CA ARG A 123 10.08 14.99 -6.14
C ARG A 123 11.46 14.54 -6.54
N LEU A 124 11.77 13.25 -6.39
CA LEU A 124 13.12 12.73 -6.57
C LEU A 124 13.40 12.23 -8.00
N ILE A 125 12.37 11.82 -8.73
CA ILE A 125 12.54 11.14 -10.02
C ILE A 125 12.23 12.11 -11.15
N ALA A 126 13.19 12.30 -12.04
CA ALA A 126 13.01 13.08 -13.27
C ALA A 126 11.90 12.46 -14.13
N GLY A 127 11.06 13.29 -14.73
CA GLY A 127 9.98 12.85 -15.59
C GLY A 127 9.18 14.04 -16.11
N PRO A 128 8.28 13.81 -17.08
CA PRO A 128 7.50 14.89 -17.66
C PRO A 128 6.65 15.56 -16.57
N ALA A 129 6.69 16.90 -16.54
CA ALA A 129 5.86 17.67 -15.63
C ALA A 129 4.38 17.36 -15.91
N SER A 130 3.71 16.74 -14.96
CA SER A 130 2.28 16.44 -15.01
C SER A 130 1.57 17.30 -13.97
N GLU A 131 1.81 18.61 -14.02
CA GLU A 131 1.06 19.53 -13.18
C GLU A 131 -0.40 19.52 -13.64
N PRO A 132 -1.37 19.32 -12.72
CA PRO A 132 -2.77 19.49 -13.06
C PRO A 132 -2.97 20.87 -13.65
N VAL A 133 -3.59 20.96 -14.84
CA VAL A 133 -3.87 22.25 -15.48
C VAL A 133 -4.66 23.10 -14.49
N PRO A 134 -4.13 24.26 -14.03
CA PRO A 134 -4.87 25.14 -13.16
C PRO A 134 -6.12 25.59 -13.90
N ARG A 135 -7.29 25.26 -13.36
CA ARG A 135 -8.54 25.90 -13.78
C ARG A 135 -8.84 27.01 -12.81
N ALA A 136 -9.26 28.16 -13.33
CA ALA A 136 -9.79 29.27 -12.54
C ALA A 136 -11.14 28.86 -11.91
N GLY A 137 -11.09 27.95 -10.93
CA GLY A 137 -12.24 27.42 -10.22
C GLY A 137 -13.16 26.51 -11.04
N TRP A 138 -13.91 25.69 -10.32
CA TRP A 138 -15.19 25.16 -10.80
C TRP A 138 -16.27 25.89 -10.00
N THR A 139 -17.00 26.82 -10.61
CA THR A 139 -18.26 27.26 -10.03
C THR A 139 -19.31 26.20 -10.31
N VAL A 140 -19.71 25.45 -9.28
CA VAL A 140 -20.85 24.53 -9.34
C VAL A 140 -22.05 25.29 -9.92
N GLY A 141 -22.60 24.80 -11.03
CA GLY A 141 -23.81 25.36 -11.64
C GLY A 141 -23.61 26.44 -12.71
N LYS A 142 -22.37 26.83 -13.07
CA LYS A 142 -22.13 27.63 -14.27
C LYS A 142 -21.49 26.77 -15.36
N LYS A 143 -22.20 26.56 -16.46
CA LYS A 143 -21.61 26.00 -17.69
C LYS A 143 -20.62 27.02 -18.28
N PRO A 144 -19.54 26.54 -18.92
CA PRO A 144 -18.58 27.40 -19.62
C PRO A 144 -19.25 28.21 -20.74
#